data_AF-A0A6B4XZ40-F1
#
_entry.id   AF-A0A6B4XZ40-F1
#
_cell.length_a   1.000
_cell.length_b   1.000
_cell.length_c   1.000
_cell.angle_alpha   90.00
_cell.angle_beta   90.00
_cell.angle_gamma   90.00
#
_symmetry.space_group_name_H-M   'P 1'
#
loop_
_entity.id
_entity.type
_entity.pdbx_description
1 polymer ?
#
loop_
_entity_poly.entity_id
_entity_poly.type
_entity_poly.pdbx_seq_one_letter_code
_entity_poly.pdbx_strand_id
1 'polypeptide(L)'
;MGTKSIKDDYIKIRVTSEEKKKLKIIAESKNMTMSEILLVATKREIEIYEEKEKNHKKIYDRAVATEKKIQEIKINLEKRKVNNKKGFLNKFIKNK
;
A
#
# COMPACT_ATOMS: atom_id res chain seq x y z
N MET A 1 4.81 36.36 -15.10
CA MET A 1 5.83 35.61 -15.87
C MET A 1 5.54 34.13 -15.73
N GLY A 2 5.27 33.42 -16.83
CA GLY A 2 4.99 31.98 -16.77
C GLY A 2 6.29 31.19 -16.62
N THR A 3 6.40 30.36 -15.60
CA THR A 3 7.51 29.42 -15.42
C THR A 3 7.50 28.40 -16.56
N LYS A 4 8.44 28.51 -17.50
CA LYS A 4 8.69 27.47 -18.50
C LYS A 4 9.14 26.21 -17.76
N SER A 5 8.33 25.17 -17.80
CA SER A 5 8.76 23.82 -17.41
C SER A 5 9.85 23.39 -18.41
N ILE A 6 11.09 23.34 -17.94
CA ILE A 6 12.20 22.81 -18.72
C ILE A 6 11.95 21.31 -18.83
N LYS A 7 11.76 20.82 -20.06
CA LYS A 7 11.64 19.38 -20.34
C LYS A 7 13.04 18.90 -20.70
N ASP A 8 13.67 18.19 -19.78
CA ASP A 8 15.09 17.88 -19.85
C ASP A 8 15.42 16.69 -20.77
N ASP A 9 14.44 15.85 -21.08
CA ASP A 9 14.69 14.60 -21.79
C ASP A 9 13.51 14.09 -22.64
N TYR A 10 13.77 13.13 -23.54
CA TYR A 10 12.76 12.50 -24.39
C TYR A 10 12.75 10.97 -24.28
N ILE A 11 11.55 10.38 -24.29
CA ILE A 11 11.37 8.93 -24.30
C ILE A 11 10.91 8.50 -25.71
N LYS A 12 11.65 7.58 -26.34
CA LYS A 12 11.22 6.94 -27.60
C LYS A 12 10.48 5.65 -27.29
N ILE A 13 9.23 5.56 -27.74
CA ILE A 13 8.36 4.40 -27.53
C ILE A 13 8.10 3.72 -28.87
N ARG A 14 8.31 2.40 -28.93
CA ARG A 14 7.94 1.58 -30.09
C ARG A 14 6.50 1.11 -29.89
N VAL A 15 5.65 1.38 -30.88
CA VAL A 15 4.23 1.01 -30.90
C VAL A 15 3.88 0.43 -32.27
N THR A 16 2.82 -0.35 -32.32
CA THR A 16 2.27 -0.82 -33.59
C THR A 16 1.62 0.31 -34.38
N SER A 17 1.45 0.10 -35.69
CA SER A 17 0.79 1.07 -36.57
C SER A 17 -0.66 1.33 -36.16
N GLU A 18 -1.36 0.33 -35.62
CA GLU A 18 -2.75 0.46 -35.17
C GLU A 18 -2.86 1.30 -33.90
N GLU A 19 -2.01 1.04 -32.90
CA GLU A 19 -1.98 1.81 -31.65
C GLU A 19 -1.67 3.27 -31.93
N LYS A 20 -0.72 3.55 -32.84
CA LYS A 20 -0.40 4.93 -33.25
C LYS A 20 -1.62 5.64 -33.85
N LYS A 21 -2.40 4.95 -34.70
CA LYS A 21 -3.63 5.51 -35.30
C LYS A 21 -4.68 5.81 -34.23
N LYS A 22 -4.96 4.84 -33.35
CA LYS A 22 -5.92 5.00 -32.24
C LYS A 22 -5.54 6.19 -31.35
N LEU A 23 -4.26 6.31 -31.01
CA LEU A 23 -3.77 7.38 -30.14
C LEU A 23 -3.86 8.75 -30.81
N LYS A 24 -3.67 8.83 -32.14
CA LYS A 24 -3.89 10.06 -32.92
C LYS A 24 -5.37 10.49 -32.94
N ILE A 25 -6.29 9.56 -33.16
CA ILE A 25 -7.74 9.84 -33.14
C ILE A 25 -8.16 10.39 -31.78
N ILE A 26 -7.69 9.78 -30.68
CA ILE A 26 -7.99 10.24 -29.33
C ILE A 26 -7.39 11.63 -29.08
N ALA A 27 -6.16 11.87 -29.51
CA ALA A 27 -5.50 13.18 -29.42
C ALA A 27 -6.30 14.30 -30.10
N GLU A 28 -6.73 14.05 -31.34
CA GLU A 28 -7.58 14.97 -32.11
C GLU A 28 -8.92 15.20 -31.42
N SER A 29 -9.58 14.14 -30.93
CA SER A 29 -10.86 14.24 -30.22
C SER A 29 -10.81 15.08 -28.93
N LYS A 30 -9.65 15.09 -28.26
CA LYS A 30 -9.44 15.79 -26.99
C LYS A 30 -8.75 17.14 -27.14
N ASN A 31 -8.42 17.56 -28.36
CA ASN A 31 -7.59 18.74 -28.63
C ASN A 31 -6.28 18.75 -27.80
N MET A 32 -5.67 17.59 -27.64
CA MET A 32 -4.43 17.40 -26.87
C MET A 32 -3.36 16.78 -27.76
N THR A 33 -2.10 16.97 -27.42
CA THR A 33 -1.00 16.29 -28.10
C THR A 33 -0.92 14.82 -27.66
N MET A 34 -0.42 13.96 -28.55
CA MET A 34 -0.16 12.54 -28.22
C MET A 34 0.77 12.41 -27.00
N SER A 35 1.75 13.30 -26.87
CA SER A 35 2.69 13.33 -25.75
C SER A 35 2.02 13.70 -24.43
N GLU A 36 1.08 14.66 -24.43
CA GLU A 36 0.33 15.02 -23.22
C GLU A 36 -0.56 13.88 -22.75
N ILE A 37 -1.23 13.19 -23.68
CA ILE A 37 -2.05 12.03 -23.35
C ILE A 37 -1.19 10.93 -22.71
N LEU A 38 -0.04 10.62 -23.30
CA LEU A 38 0.90 9.65 -22.74
C LEU A 38 1.40 10.09 -21.38
N LEU A 39 1.79 11.35 -21.21
CA LEU A 39 2.27 11.89 -19.93
C LEU A 39 1.22 11.74 -18.83
N VAL A 40 -0.04 12.08 -19.12
CA VAL A 40 -1.15 11.96 -18.16
C VAL A 40 -1.41 10.51 -17.80
N ALA A 41 -1.44 9.61 -18.80
CA ALA A 41 -1.62 8.19 -18.57
C ALA A 41 -0.48 7.59 -17.73
N THR A 42 0.77 7.92 -18.07
CA THR A 42 1.95 7.44 -17.34
C THR A 42 1.98 7.97 -15.91
N LYS A 43 1.67 9.26 -15.68
CA LYS A 43 1.60 9.82 -14.32
C LYS A 43 0.57 9.11 -13.47
N ARG A 44 -0.63 8.89 -14.01
CA ARG A 44 -1.70 8.19 -13.30
C ARG A 44 -1.26 6.77 -12.91
N GLU A 45 -0.61 6.05 -13.82
CA GLU A 45 -0.16 4.69 -13.54
C GLU A 45 0.92 4.69 -12.44
N ILE A 46 1.89 5.62 -12.49
CA ILE A 46 2.91 5.79 -11.46
C ILE A 46 2.26 6.05 -10.09
N GLU A 47 1.32 6.98 -10.02
CA GLU A 47 0.60 7.31 -8.78
C GLU A 47 -0.14 6.09 -8.21
N ILE A 48 -0.80 5.31 -9.06
CA ILE A 48 -1.49 4.07 -8.63
C ILE A 48 -0.50 3.05 -8.07
N TYR A 49 0.65 2.86 -8.70
CA TYR A 49 1.67 1.94 -8.21
C TYR A 49 2.23 2.39 -6.85
N GLU A 50 2.58 3.67 -6.71
CA GLU A 50 3.06 4.21 -5.43
C GLU A 50 2.01 4.10 -4.32
N GLU A 51 0.74 4.37 -4.64
CA GLU A 51 -0.35 4.27 -3.67
C GLU A 51 -0.56 2.82 -3.23
N LYS A 52 -0.55 1.87 -4.17
CA LYS A 52 -0.61 0.43 -3.85
C LYS A 52 0.53 0.01 -2.95
N GLU A 53 1.76 0.45 -3.22
CA GLU A 53 2.92 0.10 -2.41
C GLU A 53 2.81 0.69 -0.99
N LYS A 54 2.44 1.98 -0.87
CA LYS A 54 2.21 2.65 0.41
C LYS A 54 1.10 1.97 1.21
N ASN A 55 0.00 1.60 0.56
CA ASN A 55 -1.13 0.92 1.20
C ASN A 55 -0.75 -0.50 1.63
N HIS A 56 -0.02 -1.24 0.80
CA HIS A 56 0.50 -2.56 1.14
C HIS A 56 1.38 -2.51 2.39
N LYS A 57 2.32 -1.55 2.45
CA LYS A 57 3.18 -1.36 3.62
C LYS A 57 2.38 -1.04 4.89
N LYS A 58 1.39 -0.14 4.81
CA LYS A 58 0.51 0.17 5.95
C LYS A 58 -0.27 -1.04 6.45
N ILE A 59 -0.79 -1.86 5.53
CA ILE A 59 -1.53 -3.08 5.87
C ILE A 59 -0.60 -4.09 6.54
N TYR A 60 0.60 -4.27 5.99
CA TYR A 60 1.61 -5.15 6.56
C TYR A 60 2.01 -4.73 7.98
N ASP A 61 2.33 -3.45 8.20
CA ASP A 61 2.72 -2.92 9.51
C ASP A 61 1.58 -3.10 10.52
N ARG A 62 0.33 -2.86 10.11
CA ARG A 62 -0.85 -3.08 10.95
C ARG A 62 -1.00 -4.55 11.32
N ALA A 63 -0.84 -5.47 10.36
CA ALA A 63 -0.94 -6.90 10.59
C ALA A 63 0.11 -7.38 11.60
N VAL A 64 1.36 -6.95 11.45
CA VAL A 64 2.45 -7.25 12.39
C VAL A 64 2.15 -6.73 13.78
N ALA A 65 1.64 -5.49 13.89
CA ALA A 65 1.28 -4.91 15.19
C ALA A 65 0.12 -5.65 15.86
N THR A 66 -0.91 -6.07 15.10
CA THR A 66 -2.01 -6.87 15.63
C THR A 66 -1.56 -8.26 16.08
N GLU A 67 -0.69 -8.92 15.31
CA GLU A 67 -0.16 -10.24 15.66
C GLU A 67 0.62 -10.19 16.99
N LYS A 68 1.49 -9.18 17.15
CA LYS A 68 2.21 -8.94 18.42
C LYS A 68 1.25 -8.76 19.60
N LYS A 69 0.20 -7.95 19.44
CA LYS A 69 -0.81 -7.74 20.49
C LYS A 69 -1.54 -9.03 20.84
N ILE A 70 -1.89 -9.86 19.86
CA ILE A 70 -2.55 -11.16 20.10
C ILE A 70 -1.63 -12.08 20.89
N GLN A 71 -0.34 -12.14 20.54
CA GLN A 71 0.65 -12.93 21.27
C GLN A 71 0.81 -12.46 22.73
N GLU A 72 0.88 -11.15 22.97
CA GLU A 72 0.91 -10.57 24.32
C GLU A 72 -0.33 -10.94 25.13
N ILE A 73 -1.53 -10.84 24.53
CA ILE A 73 -2.79 -11.21 25.17
C ILE A 73 -2.77 -12.70 25.53
N LYS A 74 -2.31 -13.57 24.64
CA LYS A 74 -2.20 -15.01 24.88
C LYS A 74 -1.30 -15.31 26.08
N ILE A 75 -0.10 -14.72 26.12
CA ILE A 75 0.85 -14.88 27.24
C ILE A 75 0.22 -14.41 28.56
N ASN A 76 -0.47 -13.26 28.55
CA ASN A 76 -1.12 -12.72 29.74
C ASN A 76 -2.26 -13.61 30.24
N LEU A 77 -3.05 -14.20 29.35
CA LEU A 77 -4.10 -15.16 29.69
C LEU A 77 -3.51 -16.45 30.30
N GLU A 78 -2.42 -16.96 29.75
CA GLU A 78 -1.71 -18.13 30.29
C GLU A 78 -1.16 -17.85 31.69
N LYS A 79 -0.51 -16.70 31.90
CA LYS A 79 -0.04 -16.26 33.23
C LYS A 79 -1.19 -16.18 34.24
N ARG A 80 -2.33 -15.61 33.86
CA ARG A 80 -3.54 -15.54 34.72
C ARG A 80 -4.06 -16.93 35.09
N LYS A 81 -4.14 -17.84 34.12
CA LYS A 81 -4.55 -19.24 34.37
C LYS A 81 -3.64 -19.93 35.38
N VAL A 82 -2.32 -19.78 35.24
CA VAL A 82 -1.33 -20.35 36.17
C VAL A 82 -1.46 -19.73 37.57
N ASN A 83 -1.57 -18.41 37.66
CA ASN A 83 -1.69 -17.70 38.94
C ASN A 83 -2.98 -18.07 39.68
N ASN A 84 -4.11 -18.20 38.97
CA ASN A 84 -5.37 -18.63 39.57
C ASN A 84 -5.29 -20.07 40.11
N LYS A 85 -4.65 -21.00 39.38
CA LYS A 85 -4.41 -22.37 39.87
C LYS A 85 -3.54 -22.39 41.14
N LYS A 86 -2.45 -21.61 41.17
CA LYS A 86 -1.58 -21.49 42.34
C LYS A 86 -2.30 -20.88 43.56
N GLY A 87 -3.09 -19.82 43.35
CA GLY A 87 -3.88 -19.20 44.39
C GLY A 87 -4.92 -20.16 44.99
N PHE A 88 -5.55 -20.98 44.15
CA PHE A 88 -6.51 -21.99 44.59
C PHE A 88 -5.83 -23.10 45.42
N LEU A 89 -4.69 -23.62 44.96
CA LEU A 89 -3.91 -24.63 45.69
C LEU A 89 -3.42 -24.10 47.06
N ASN A 90 -2.89 -22.88 47.12
CA ASN A 90 -2.44 -22.28 48.37
C ASN A 90 -3.58 -22.07 49.39
N LYS A 91 -4.80 -21.77 48.92
CA LYS A 91 -5.98 -21.63 49.79
C LYS A 91 -6.45 -22.97 50.33
N PHE A 92 -6.34 -24.03 49.54
CA PHE A 92 -6.63 -25.40 49.97
C PHE A 92 -5.64 -25.93 51.01
N ILE A 93 -4.34 -25.62 50.85
CA ILE A 93 -3.31 -26.05 51.79
C ILE A 93 -3.38 -25.27 53.11
N LYS A 94 -3.76 -23.98 53.09
CA LYS A 94 -3.91 -23.16 54.32
C LYS A 94 -5.17 -23.47 55.16
N ASN A 95 -6.19 -24.08 54.56
CA ASN A 95 -7.45 -24.41 55.23
C ASN A 95 -7.48 -25.86 55.77
N LYS A 96 -6.32 -26.53 55.81
CA LYS A 96 -6.12 -27.87 56.36
C LYS A 96 -5.08 -27.81 57.47
#